data_AF-A0A0M8MK97-F1
#
_entry.id   AF-A0A0M8MK97-F1
#
_cell.length_a   1.000
_cell.length_b   1.000
_cell.length_c   1.000
_cell.angle_alpha   90.00
_cell.angle_beta   90.00
_cell.angle_gamma   90.00
#
_symmetry.space_group_name_H-M   'P 1'
#
loop_
_entity.id
_entity.type
_entity.pdbx_description
1 polymer ?
#
loop_
_entity_poly.entity_id
_entity_poly.type
_entity_poly.pdbx_seq_one_letter_code
_entity_poly.pdbx_strand_id
1 'polypeptide(L)'
;MKYCLFLLSLFLFSSAYSQVKNDSLPPVKKDLTAEECKIAAKRYAEMTDTETYKQFTSHTIKMVKMLHGATPPDLHISDKEAVRTWLTTNIAQTDFASVDEGVEMIHDQYVLMEKVYSENADVYTYMRRATRRQLGQITAAHKQDAFDRLYEESDKQ
;
A
#
# COMPACT_ATOMS: atom_id res chain seq x y z
N MET A 1 -17.13 9.69 9.99
CA MET A 1 -16.53 8.36 10.20
C MET A 1 -15.04 8.46 9.89
N LYS A 2 -14.16 8.54 10.90
CA LYS A 2 -12.75 8.99 10.73
C LYS A 2 -11.70 7.87 10.81
N TYR A 3 -12.12 6.60 10.80
CA TYR A 3 -11.21 5.47 11.06
C TYR A 3 -11.12 4.42 9.93
N CYS A 4 -11.82 4.60 8.80
CA CYS A 4 -11.82 3.57 7.75
C CYS A 4 -10.55 3.52 6.89
N LEU A 5 -9.85 4.65 6.69
CA LEU A 5 -8.65 4.69 5.84
C LEU A 5 -7.40 4.08 6.51
N PHE A 6 -7.36 4.01 7.84
CA PHE A 6 -6.27 3.35 8.57
C PHE A 6 -6.39 1.81 8.53
N LEU A 7 -7.59 1.29 8.25
CA LEU A 7 -7.80 -0.14 8.04
C LEU A 7 -7.38 -0.56 6.63
N LEU A 8 -7.52 0.29 5.61
CA LEU A 8 -7.15 -0.06 4.24
C LEU A 8 -5.64 -0.34 4.09
N SER A 9 -4.77 0.46 4.73
CA SER A 9 -3.31 0.24 4.67
C SER A 9 -2.82 -0.93 5.53
N LEU A 10 -3.61 -1.39 6.51
CA LEU A 10 -3.32 -2.57 7.33
C LEU A 10 -3.92 -3.86 6.75
N PHE A 11 -5.00 -3.78 5.96
CA PHE A 11 -5.65 -4.94 5.35
C PHE A 11 -5.01 -5.35 4.01
N LEU A 12 -4.36 -4.44 3.27
CA LEU A 12 -3.60 -4.77 2.07
C LEU A 12 -2.39 -5.70 2.32
N PHE A 13 -1.93 -5.84 3.58
CA PHE A 13 -0.90 -6.81 3.96
C PHE A 13 -1.45 -8.14 4.50
N SER A 14 -2.78 -8.28 4.62
CA SER A 14 -3.39 -9.41 5.34
C SER A 14 -3.95 -10.53 4.45
N SER A 15 -4.15 -10.29 3.14
CA SER A 15 -4.84 -11.22 2.24
C SER A 15 -3.95 -11.99 1.25
N ALA A 16 -2.64 -11.71 1.17
CA ALA A 16 -1.72 -12.55 0.37
C ALA A 16 -1.40 -13.92 1.00
N TYR A 17 -2.01 -14.27 2.14
CA TYR A 17 -1.67 -15.48 2.92
C TYR A 17 -2.61 -16.67 2.71
N SER A 18 -3.58 -16.63 1.79
CA SER A 18 -4.61 -17.69 1.72
C SER A 18 -4.46 -18.76 0.64
N GLN A 19 -3.51 -18.71 -0.31
CA GLN A 19 -3.42 -19.79 -1.33
C GLN A 19 -2.00 -20.13 -1.83
N VAL A 20 -1.02 -20.28 -0.94
CA VAL A 20 0.17 -21.10 -1.26
C VAL A 20 0.22 -22.29 -0.32
N LYS A 21 -0.27 -23.43 -0.82
CA LYS A 21 -0.10 -24.74 -0.20
C LYS A 21 1.41 -25.03 -0.06
N ASN A 22 1.84 -25.17 1.19
CA ASN A 22 2.97 -25.94 1.72
C ASN A 22 4.16 -26.20 0.77
N ASP A 23 5.30 -25.58 1.06
CA ASP A 23 6.34 -26.21 1.87
C ASP A 23 7.49 -25.21 2.14
N SER A 24 8.05 -25.24 3.35
CA SER A 24 9.37 -24.68 3.74
C SER A 24 9.55 -23.19 4.10
N LEU A 25 8.64 -22.57 4.87
CA LEU A 25 9.04 -21.39 5.67
C LEU A 25 8.88 -21.67 7.17
N PRO A 26 9.98 -21.67 7.96
CA PRO A 26 9.90 -21.95 9.39
C PRO A 26 9.09 -20.86 10.11
N PRO A 27 8.29 -21.22 11.12
CA PRO A 27 7.46 -20.27 11.82
C PRO A 27 8.34 -19.50 12.79
N VAL A 28 8.69 -18.26 12.48
CA VAL A 28 9.31 -17.39 13.49
C VAL A 28 8.84 -15.94 13.33
N LYS A 29 7.72 -15.60 13.98
CA LYS A 29 7.48 -14.23 14.46
C LYS A 29 8.44 -13.97 15.61
N LYS A 30 9.72 -13.73 15.31
CA LYS A 30 10.64 -13.14 16.29
C LYS A 30 10.58 -11.65 16.07
N ASP A 31 9.97 -10.98 17.03
CA ASP A 31 9.98 -9.53 17.16
C ASP A 31 11.39 -9.00 16.86
N LEU A 32 11.46 -7.79 16.32
CA LEU A 32 12.74 -7.17 16.03
C LEU A 32 13.48 -6.88 17.33
N THR A 33 14.80 -7.09 17.33
CA THR A 33 15.68 -6.52 18.36
C THR A 33 15.68 -4.99 18.26
N ALA A 34 16.15 -4.32 19.31
CA ALA A 34 16.27 -2.86 19.30
C ALA A 34 17.16 -2.36 18.14
N GLU A 35 18.21 -3.11 17.81
CA GLU A 35 19.11 -2.76 16.70
C GLU A 35 18.45 -2.99 15.34
N GLU A 36 17.75 -4.11 15.14
CA GLU A 36 16.96 -4.34 13.94
C GLU A 36 15.87 -3.27 13.74
N CYS A 37 15.23 -2.81 14.82
CA CYS A 37 14.29 -1.69 14.73
C CYS A 37 14.95 -0.40 14.23
N LYS A 38 16.16 -0.06 14.69
CA LYS A 38 16.89 1.13 14.23
C LYS A 38 17.29 1.01 12.76
N ILE A 39 17.79 -0.16 12.35
CA ILE A 39 18.13 -0.45 10.96
C ILE A 39 16.88 -0.32 10.09
N ALA A 40 15.78 -0.97 10.48
CA ALA A 40 14.51 -0.91 9.76
C ALA A 40 13.98 0.53 9.63
N ALA A 41 14.04 1.33 10.70
CA ALA A 41 13.64 2.74 10.66
C ALA A 41 14.50 3.56 9.68
N LYS A 42 15.83 3.38 9.70
CA LYS A 42 16.73 4.05 8.77
C LYS A 42 16.45 3.67 7.31
N ARG A 43 16.33 2.37 7.03
CA ARG A 43 16.06 1.86 5.69
C ARG A 43 14.68 2.27 5.19
N TYR A 44 13.69 2.31 6.07
CA TYR A 44 12.37 2.84 5.75
C TYR A 44 12.46 4.32 5.35
N ALA A 45 13.20 5.15 6.10
CA ALA A 45 13.41 6.55 5.73
C ALA A 45 14.09 6.70 4.36
N GLU A 46 15.17 5.95 4.12
CA GLU A 46 15.87 5.91 2.82
C GLU A 46 14.91 5.51 1.68
N MET A 47 14.06 4.49 1.89
CA MET A 47 13.03 4.08 0.93
C MET A 47 12.04 5.22 0.66
N THR A 48 11.56 5.93 1.68
CA THR A 48 10.57 7.01 1.49
C THR A 48 11.09 8.20 0.70
N ASP A 49 12.41 8.38 0.65
CA ASP A 49 13.06 9.43 -0.13
C ASP A 49 13.31 9.04 -1.59
N THR A 50 13.16 7.76 -1.94
CA THR A 50 13.31 7.29 -3.32
C THR A 50 12.21 7.86 -4.23
N GLU A 51 12.56 8.05 -5.50
CA GLU A 51 11.62 8.52 -6.51
C GLU A 51 10.49 7.50 -6.75
N THR A 52 10.81 6.20 -6.77
CA THR A 52 9.81 5.13 -6.92
C THR A 52 8.75 5.20 -5.81
N TYR A 53 9.16 5.41 -4.55
CA TYR A 53 8.22 5.52 -3.44
C TYR A 53 7.37 6.79 -3.53
N LYS A 54 7.96 7.93 -3.92
CA LYS A 54 7.22 9.18 -4.13
C LYS A 54 6.16 9.02 -5.22
N GLN A 55 6.50 8.38 -6.33
CA GLN A 55 5.56 8.06 -7.41
C GLN A 55 4.45 7.13 -6.92
N PHE A 56 4.80 6.04 -6.23
CA PHE A 56 3.83 5.13 -5.62
C PHE A 56 2.85 5.88 -4.70
N THR A 57 3.35 6.72 -3.79
CA THR A 57 2.47 7.46 -2.87
C THR A 57 1.57 8.46 -3.58
N SER A 58 2.10 9.29 -4.49
CA SER A 58 1.29 10.25 -5.26
C SER A 58 0.23 9.54 -6.11
N HIS A 59 0.61 8.44 -6.75
CA HIS A 59 -0.30 7.63 -7.55
C HIS A 59 -1.39 6.97 -6.70
N THR A 60 -1.04 6.49 -5.50
CA THR A 60 -2.01 5.95 -4.51
C THR A 60 -3.03 7.02 -4.13
N ILE A 61 -2.56 8.24 -3.82
CA ILE A 61 -3.42 9.37 -3.42
C ILE A 61 -4.41 9.68 -4.54
N LYS A 62 -3.92 9.82 -5.77
CA LYS A 62 -4.76 10.08 -6.94
C LYS A 62 -5.79 8.97 -7.16
N MET A 63 -5.35 7.71 -7.15
CA MET A 63 -6.24 6.57 -7.34
C MET A 63 -7.33 6.50 -6.26
N VAL A 64 -6.98 6.68 -4.98
CA VAL A 64 -7.95 6.66 -3.88
C VAL A 64 -8.96 7.80 -4.00
N LYS A 65 -8.53 9.00 -4.41
CA LYS A 65 -9.44 10.11 -4.71
C LYS A 65 -10.42 9.71 -5.82
N MET A 66 -9.92 9.17 -6.93
CA MET A 66 -10.77 8.75 -8.06
C MET A 66 -11.69 7.57 -7.74
N LEU A 67 -11.31 6.68 -6.83
CA LEU A 67 -12.18 5.62 -6.34
C LEU A 67 -13.35 6.14 -5.51
N HIS A 68 -13.26 7.36 -4.96
CA HIS A 68 -14.33 8.01 -4.17
C HIS A 68 -14.93 7.11 -3.07
N GLY A 69 -14.10 6.29 -2.42
CA GLY A 69 -14.53 5.36 -1.36
C GLY A 69 -15.08 4.02 -1.86
N ALA A 70 -15.21 3.81 -3.18
CA ALA A 70 -15.39 2.49 -3.75
C ALA A 70 -14.17 1.62 -3.42
N THR A 71 -14.43 0.43 -2.88
CA THR A 71 -13.36 -0.49 -2.49
C THR A 71 -13.18 -1.53 -3.60
N PRO A 72 -11.99 -1.59 -4.24
CA PRO A 72 -11.68 -2.62 -5.23
C PRO A 72 -11.77 -4.03 -4.62
N PRO A 73 -11.94 -5.09 -5.42
CA PRO A 73 -11.98 -6.45 -4.91
C PRO A 73 -10.63 -6.82 -4.27
N ASP A 74 -10.69 -7.33 -3.03
CA ASP A 74 -9.54 -7.60 -2.15
C ASP A 74 -8.49 -8.59 -2.69
N LEU A 75 -8.74 -9.27 -3.82
CA LEU A 75 -7.98 -10.48 -4.17
C LEU A 75 -7.21 -10.43 -5.49
N HIS A 76 -7.44 -9.50 -6.41
CA HIS A 76 -6.77 -9.57 -7.72
C HIS A 76 -6.58 -8.20 -8.38
N ILE A 77 -6.00 -7.23 -7.68
CA ILE A 77 -5.61 -5.95 -8.33
C ILE A 77 -4.57 -6.16 -9.46
N SER A 78 -3.88 -7.31 -9.46
CA SER A 78 -2.99 -7.75 -10.54
C SER A 78 -3.72 -8.32 -11.76
N ASP A 79 -4.99 -8.74 -11.60
CA ASP A 79 -5.80 -9.26 -12.70
C ASP A 79 -6.63 -8.12 -13.31
N LYS A 80 -6.18 -7.64 -14.48
CA LYS A 80 -6.85 -6.57 -15.22
C LYS A 80 -8.31 -6.90 -15.54
N GLU A 81 -8.67 -8.16 -15.79
CA GLU A 81 -10.04 -8.55 -16.14
C GLU A 81 -10.96 -8.58 -14.90
N ALA A 82 -10.43 -9.01 -13.76
CA ALA A 82 -11.16 -8.91 -12.49
C ALA A 82 -11.43 -7.44 -12.12
N VAL A 83 -10.42 -6.57 -12.28
CA VAL A 83 -10.55 -5.12 -12.05
C VAL A 83 -11.55 -4.51 -13.03
N ARG A 84 -11.48 -4.86 -14.32
CA ARG A 84 -12.42 -4.42 -15.36
C ARG A 84 -13.86 -4.81 -15.06
N THR A 85 -14.08 -6.05 -14.64
CA THR A 85 -15.41 -6.57 -14.27
C THR A 85 -15.98 -5.78 -13.09
N TRP A 86 -15.16 -5.54 -12.06
CA TRP A 86 -15.57 -4.75 -10.91
C TRP A 86 -15.87 -3.30 -11.29
N LEU A 87 -14.99 -2.64 -12.05
CA LEU A 87 -15.19 -1.25 -12.51
C LEU A 87 -16.43 -1.12 -13.38
N THR A 88 -16.71 -2.08 -14.26
CA THR A 88 -17.94 -2.04 -15.09
C THR A 88 -19.21 -1.96 -14.23
N THR A 89 -19.19 -2.59 -13.06
CA THR A 89 -20.32 -2.58 -12.12
C THR A 89 -20.34 -1.34 -11.21
N ASN A 90 -19.17 -0.71 -10.98
CA ASN A 90 -18.99 0.32 -9.95
C ASN A 90 -18.55 1.68 -10.50
N ILE A 91 -18.38 1.84 -11.81
CA ILE A 91 -17.84 3.07 -12.43
C ILE A 91 -18.65 4.31 -12.06
N ALA A 92 -19.97 4.17 -11.89
CA ALA A 92 -20.85 5.26 -11.48
C ALA A 92 -20.61 5.76 -10.04
N GLN A 93 -19.83 5.03 -9.24
CA GLN A 93 -19.44 5.39 -7.88
C GLN A 93 -18.00 5.93 -7.82
N THR A 94 -17.35 6.11 -8.98
CA THR A 94 -15.97 6.57 -9.11
C THR A 94 -15.92 7.83 -9.97
N ASP A 95 -14.79 8.54 -9.92
CA ASP A 95 -14.50 9.70 -10.76
C ASP A 95 -13.65 9.35 -11.99
N PHE A 96 -13.51 8.05 -12.32
CA PHE A 96 -12.90 7.62 -13.57
C PHE A 96 -13.80 7.99 -14.75
N ALA A 97 -13.22 8.56 -15.81
CA ALA A 97 -13.94 8.90 -17.03
C ALA A 97 -14.35 7.66 -17.83
N SER A 98 -13.64 6.54 -17.66
CA SER A 98 -13.97 5.26 -18.27
C SER A 98 -13.48 4.07 -17.46
N VAL A 99 -14.03 2.89 -17.76
CA VAL A 99 -13.55 1.62 -17.20
C VAL A 99 -12.07 1.39 -17.57
N ASP A 100 -11.66 1.70 -18.80
CA ASP A 100 -10.27 1.52 -19.23
C ASP A 100 -9.30 2.40 -18.45
N GLU A 101 -9.65 3.66 -18.20
CA GLU A 101 -8.83 4.55 -17.37
C GLU A 101 -8.66 3.99 -15.95
N GLY A 102 -9.76 3.54 -15.35
CA GLY A 102 -9.71 2.95 -14.00
C GLY A 102 -8.88 1.67 -13.95
N VAL A 103 -8.98 0.80 -14.97
CA VAL A 103 -8.20 -0.44 -15.05
C VAL A 103 -6.71 -0.12 -15.11
N GLU A 104 -6.30 0.78 -16.01
CA GLU A 104 -4.89 1.15 -16.15
C GLU A 104 -4.37 1.82 -14.88
N MET A 105 -5.14 2.74 -14.26
CA MET A 105 -4.70 3.36 -13.01
C MET A 105 -4.53 2.35 -11.88
N ILE A 106 -5.48 1.42 -11.68
CA ILE A 106 -5.35 0.40 -10.63
C ILE A 106 -4.16 -0.53 -10.91
N HIS A 107 -3.92 -0.86 -12.18
CA HIS A 107 -2.81 -1.72 -12.57
C HIS A 107 -1.44 -1.02 -12.43
N ASP A 108 -1.32 0.23 -12.86
CA ASP A 108 -0.10 1.03 -12.69
C ASP A 108 0.27 1.17 -11.22
N GLN A 109 -0.74 1.33 -10.36
CA GLN A 109 -0.56 1.32 -8.91
C GLN A 109 0.01 -0.01 -8.41
N TYR A 110 -0.49 -1.15 -8.93
CA TYR A 110 0.04 -2.47 -8.60
C TYR A 110 1.50 -2.63 -9.05
N VAL A 111 1.84 -2.21 -10.27
CA VAL A 111 3.22 -2.26 -10.79
C VAL A 111 4.17 -1.40 -9.94
N LEU A 112 3.74 -0.20 -9.55
CA LEU A 112 4.52 0.67 -8.66
C LEU A 112 4.73 0.03 -7.28
N MET A 113 3.71 -0.63 -6.73
CA MET A 113 3.82 -1.38 -5.47
C MET A 113 4.87 -2.48 -5.54
N GLU A 114 4.81 -3.33 -6.58
CA GLU A 114 5.77 -4.42 -6.80
C GLU A 114 7.19 -3.88 -6.98
N LYS A 115 7.34 -2.73 -7.65
CA LYS A 115 8.62 -2.06 -7.82
C LYS A 115 9.18 -1.55 -6.50
N VAL A 116 8.39 -0.86 -5.68
CA VAL A 116 8.81 -0.43 -4.33
C VAL A 116 9.19 -1.64 -3.47
N TYR A 117 8.39 -2.73 -3.53
CA TYR A 117 8.65 -3.94 -2.77
C TYR A 117 9.98 -4.61 -3.17
N SER A 118 10.19 -4.80 -4.47
CA SER A 118 11.40 -5.46 -5.00
C SER A 118 12.66 -4.63 -4.76
N GLU A 119 12.60 -3.30 -4.90
CA GLU A 119 13.73 -2.40 -4.65
C GLU A 119 14.09 -2.31 -3.15
N ASN A 120 13.17 -2.64 -2.24
CA ASN A 120 13.32 -2.46 -0.79
C ASN A 120 12.95 -3.71 0.03
N ALA A 121 13.20 -4.90 -0.53
CA ALA A 121 12.76 -6.18 0.05
C ALA A 121 13.27 -6.42 1.49
N ASP A 122 14.41 -5.84 1.85
CA ASP A 122 14.99 -5.89 3.20
C ASP A 122 14.13 -5.14 4.23
N VAL A 123 13.64 -3.94 3.89
CA VAL A 123 12.70 -3.16 4.71
C VAL A 123 11.44 -3.98 4.99
N TYR A 124 10.85 -4.55 3.95
CA TYR A 124 9.62 -5.33 4.09
C TYR A 124 9.82 -6.63 4.88
N THR A 125 11.02 -7.22 4.81
CA THR A 125 11.40 -8.37 5.64
C THR A 125 11.38 -7.99 7.13
N TYR A 126 11.91 -6.81 7.49
CA TYR A 126 11.80 -6.30 8.87
C TYR A 126 10.36 -5.99 9.25
N MET A 127 9.60 -5.31 8.38
CA MET A 127 8.20 -4.96 8.65
C MET A 127 7.32 -6.19 8.89
N ARG A 128 7.54 -7.29 8.15
CA ARG A 128 6.79 -8.55 8.32
C ARG A 128 6.99 -9.19 9.69
N ARG A 129 8.15 -8.97 10.31
CA ARG A 129 8.52 -9.50 11.64
C ARG A 129 8.14 -8.56 12.78
N ALA A 130 7.99 -7.27 12.51
CA ALA A 130 7.75 -6.25 13.51
C ALA A 130 6.35 -6.38 14.15
N THR A 131 6.28 -6.17 15.46
CA THR A 131 4.99 -5.96 16.14
C THR A 131 4.34 -4.66 15.68
N ARG A 132 3.03 -4.49 15.92
CA ARG A 132 2.33 -3.21 15.64
C ARG A 132 3.02 -2.01 16.28
N ARG A 133 3.53 -2.16 17.51
CA ARG A 133 4.27 -1.11 18.21
C ARG A 133 5.57 -0.75 17.47
N GLN A 134 6.33 -1.76 17.05
CA GLN A 134 7.59 -1.57 16.33
C GLN A 134 7.37 -1.00 14.94
N LEU A 135 6.33 -1.40 14.23
CA LEU A 135 5.90 -0.74 12.99
C LEU A 135 5.59 0.74 13.23
N GLY A 136 4.93 1.06 14.34
CA GLY A 136 4.70 2.44 14.76
C GLY A 136 5.99 3.23 14.98
N GLN A 137 7.05 2.61 15.50
CA GLN A 137 8.36 3.22 15.70
C GLN A 137 9.13 3.41 14.38
N ILE A 138 9.13 2.39 13.52
CA ILE A 138 9.79 2.41 12.20
C ILE A 138 9.22 3.53 11.33
N THR A 139 7.90 3.73 11.38
CA THR A 139 7.19 4.69 10.52
C THR A 139 6.97 6.07 11.15
N ALA A 140 7.33 6.26 12.43
CA ALA A 140 6.92 7.42 13.23
C ALA A 140 7.25 8.78 12.59
N ALA A 141 8.45 8.92 12.02
CA ALA A 141 8.93 10.17 11.42
C ALA A 141 8.21 10.54 10.11
N HIS A 142 7.55 9.58 9.45
CA HIS A 142 6.96 9.76 8.12
C HIS A 142 5.42 9.60 8.12
N LYS A 143 4.81 9.45 9.30
CA LYS A 143 3.35 9.42 9.45
C LYS A 143 2.70 10.76 9.17
N GLN A 144 3.37 11.86 9.50
CA GLN A 144 2.85 13.21 9.31
C GLN A 144 2.88 13.58 7.81
N ASP A 145 4.02 13.41 7.14
CA ASP A 145 4.22 13.78 5.73
C ASP A 145 3.30 13.07 4.73
N ALA A 146 2.90 11.82 5.00
CA ALA A 146 1.97 11.10 4.13
C ALA A 146 0.52 11.62 4.28
N PHE A 147 0.13 11.97 5.52
CA PHE A 147 -1.17 12.58 5.81
C PHE A 147 -1.23 14.04 5.31
N ASP A 148 -0.18 14.82 5.54
CA ASP A 148 -0.12 16.21 5.13
C ASP A 148 -0.14 16.34 3.59
N ARG A 149 0.55 15.45 2.85
CA ARG A 149 0.46 15.39 1.38
C ARG A 149 -0.93 15.00 0.87
N LEU A 150 -1.62 14.09 1.54
CA LEU A 150 -2.99 13.69 1.20
C LEU A 150 -3.98 14.87 1.28
N TYR A 151 -3.81 15.76 2.27
CA TYR A 151 -4.68 16.91 2.52
C TYR A 151 -4.24 18.20 1.80
N GLU A 152 -2.94 18.48 1.66
CA GLU A 152 -2.48 19.67 0.90
C GLU A 152 -2.87 19.61 -0.59
N GLU A 153 -2.98 18.41 -1.16
CA GLU A 153 -3.49 18.22 -2.52
C GLU A 153 -5.02 18.17 -2.61
N SER A 154 -5.76 18.10 -1.50
CA SER A 154 -7.24 18.22 -1.53
C SER A 154 -7.72 19.66 -1.54
N ASP A 155 -6.89 20.59 -1.05
CA ASP A 155 -7.27 21.99 -0.86
C ASP A 155 -6.83 22.92 -2.01
N LYS A 156 -6.20 22.36 -3.06
CA LYS A 156 -5.69 23.11 -4.23
C LYS A 156 -6.60 23.02 -5.48
N GLN A 157 -7.82 22.50 -5.36
CA GLN A 157 -8.84 22.46 -6.42
C GLN A 157 -10.15 23.10 -5.93
#